data_AF-A0A4Q5SEJ6-F1
#
_entry.id   AF-A0A4Q5SEJ6-F1
#
_cell.length_a   1.000
_cell.length_b   1.000
_cell.length_c   1.000
_cell.angle_alpha   90.00
_cell.angle_beta   90.00
_cell.angle_gamma   90.00
#
_symmetry.space_group_name_H-M   'P 1'
#
loop_
_entity.id
_entity.type
_entity.pdbx_description
1 polymer ?
#
loop_
_entity_poly.entity_id
_entity_poly.type
_entity_poly.pdbx_seq_one_letter_code
_entity_poly.pdbx_strand_id
1 'polypeptide(L)'
;MSAAPVRSVAVVGRDAAAWILALGLHRALRSIDVQVSVVELPSALHPGQAYSALPSLANLHLLLGLQEPALFARCGALPAMGQQFMGWSSAHPAFVHGYDETRPAINDVDFVQFWALAQRQGLRVPFEEFSVAAAAA
;
A
#
# COMPACT_ATOMS: atom_id res chain seq x y z
N MET A 1 27.87 26.59 -15.37
CA MET A 1 26.91 27.54 -14.75
C MET A 1 26.03 26.73 -13.82
N SER A 2 26.01 27.02 -12.52
CA SER A 2 25.09 26.36 -11.60
C SER A 2 23.69 26.95 -11.80
N ALA A 3 22.67 26.11 -11.87
CA ALA A 3 21.27 26.57 -11.95
C ALA A 3 20.89 27.33 -10.67
N ALA A 4 20.03 28.33 -10.80
CA ALA A 4 19.49 29.05 -9.64
C ALA A 4 18.70 28.07 -8.73
N PRO A 5 18.75 28.24 -7.40
CA PRO A 5 18.02 27.37 -6.49
C PRO A 5 16.51 27.53 -6.67
N VAL A 6 15.79 26.40 -6.58
CA VAL A 6 14.32 26.40 -6.59
C VAL A 6 13.80 27.12 -5.34
N ARG A 7 12.88 28.07 -5.54
CA ARG A 7 12.25 28.85 -4.45
C ARG A 7 10.76 28.56 -4.27
N SER A 8 10.12 27.97 -5.27
CA SER A 8 8.69 27.69 -5.25
C SER A 8 8.36 26.42 -6.02
N VAL A 9 7.43 25.63 -5.50
CA VAL A 9 6.88 24.43 -6.14
C VAL A 9 5.37 24.54 -6.15
N ALA A 10 4.77 24.47 -7.34
CA ALA A 10 3.32 24.40 -7.50
C ALA A 10 2.91 22.94 -7.78
N VAL A 11 2.04 22.40 -6.93
CA VAL A 11 1.39 21.10 -7.14
C VAL A 11 0.10 21.33 -7.90
N VAL A 12 0.08 20.96 -9.19
CA VAL A 12 -1.12 21.03 -10.03
C VAL A 12 -1.71 19.63 -10.14
N GLY A 13 -2.86 19.40 -9.53
CA GLY A 13 -3.44 18.06 -9.44
C GLY A 13 -4.82 18.07 -8.79
N ARG A 14 -5.36 16.91 -8.47
CA ARG A 14 -6.67 16.77 -7.83
C ARG A 14 -6.64 15.74 -6.69
N ASP A 15 -7.66 15.81 -5.84
CA ASP A 15 -8.03 14.77 -4.88
C ASP A 15 -6.86 14.38 -3.94
N ALA A 16 -6.90 13.16 -3.39
CA ALA A 16 -5.91 12.68 -2.44
C ALA A 16 -4.47 12.79 -2.96
N ALA A 17 -4.23 12.56 -4.26
CA ALA A 17 -2.90 12.61 -4.85
C ALA A 17 -2.26 14.01 -4.74
N ALA A 18 -3.01 15.08 -5.01
CA ALA A 18 -2.50 16.45 -4.90
C ALA A 18 -2.16 16.81 -3.44
N TRP A 19 -3.06 16.49 -2.52
CA TRP A 19 -2.90 16.84 -1.12
C TRP A 19 -1.82 16.02 -0.41
N ILE A 20 -1.70 14.73 -0.73
CA ILE A 20 -0.61 13.87 -0.23
C ILE A 20 0.74 14.39 -0.71
N LEU A 21 0.87 14.73 -1.99
CA LEU A 21 2.11 15.27 -2.54
C LEU A 21 2.46 16.63 -1.91
N ALA A 22 1.48 17.54 -1.81
CA ALA A 22 1.68 18.85 -1.22
C ALA A 22 2.13 18.77 0.25
N LEU A 23 1.49 17.91 1.05
CA LEU A 23 1.87 17.69 2.45
C LEU A 23 3.26 17.05 2.55
N GLY A 24 3.57 16.08 1.68
CA GLY A 24 4.88 15.45 1.62
C GLY A 24 5.99 16.45 1.31
N LEU A 25 5.80 17.29 0.29
CA LEU A 25 6.74 18.36 -0.07
C LEU A 25 6.87 19.39 1.05
N HIS A 26 5.75 19.84 1.62
CA HIS A 26 5.77 20.80 2.72
C HIS A 26 6.59 20.29 3.91
N ARG A 27 6.45 19.01 4.26
CA ARG A 27 7.21 18.40 5.37
C ARG A 27 8.68 18.16 5.02
N ALA A 28 8.96 17.65 3.82
CA ALA A 28 10.32 17.34 3.38
C ALA A 28 11.17 18.60 3.21
N LEU A 29 10.56 19.70 2.76
CA LEU A 29 11.25 20.95 2.46
C LEU A 29 11.13 21.99 3.58
N ARG A 30 10.52 21.66 4.72
CA ARG A 30 10.25 22.61 5.82
C ARG A 30 11.49 23.35 6.36
N SER A 31 12.68 22.76 6.21
CA SER A 31 13.94 23.32 6.70
C SER A 31 14.63 24.24 5.69
N ILE A 32 14.07 24.39 4.50
CA ILE A 32 14.58 25.28 3.46
C ILE A 32 13.47 26.22 3.00
N ASP A 33 13.85 27.43 2.58
CA ASP A 33 12.91 28.48 2.17
C ASP A 33 12.35 28.21 0.76
N VAL A 34 11.47 27.21 0.67
CA VAL A 34 10.72 26.84 -0.54
C VAL A 34 9.22 26.95 -0.28
N GLN A 35 8.56 27.78 -1.06
CA GLN A 35 7.10 27.91 -1.02
C GLN A 35 6.44 26.74 -1.77
N VAL A 36 5.55 26.00 -1.09
CA VAL A 36 4.71 24.97 -1.73
C VAL A 36 3.29 25.53 -1.89
N SER A 37 2.78 25.56 -3.11
CA SER A 37 1.40 25.94 -3.43
C SER A 37 0.66 24.80 -4.12
N VAL A 38 -0.67 24.79 -4.03
CA VAL A 38 -1.53 23.79 -4.68
C VAL A 38 -2.49 24.51 -5.62
N VAL A 39 -2.56 24.03 -6.85
CA VAL A 39 -3.61 24.38 -7.82
C VAL A 39 -4.49 23.15 -7.97
N GLU A 40 -5.57 23.12 -7.21
CA GLU A 40 -6.51 22.00 -7.22
C GLU A 40 -7.39 22.06 -8.47
N LEU A 41 -7.33 20.99 -9.26
CA LEU A 41 -8.18 20.75 -10.41
C LEU A 41 -9.52 20.16 -9.95
N PRO A 42 -10.59 20.26 -10.77
CA PRO A 42 -11.87 19.65 -10.45
C PRO A 42 -11.72 18.17 -10.06
N SER A 43 -12.38 17.80 -8.97
CA SER A 43 -12.36 16.43 -8.46
C SER A 43 -12.81 15.44 -9.54
N ALA A 44 -12.11 14.30 -9.63
CA ALA A 44 -12.52 13.17 -10.47
C ALA A 44 -13.26 12.09 -9.66
N LEU A 45 -13.57 12.38 -8.38
CA LEU A 45 -14.21 11.42 -7.50
C LEU A 45 -15.72 11.33 -7.80
N HIS A 46 -16.20 10.10 -7.78
CA HIS A 46 -17.61 9.77 -7.88
C HIS A 46 -18.10 9.09 -6.58
N PRO A 47 -19.38 9.24 -6.23
CA PRO A 47 -19.96 8.53 -5.09
C PRO A 47 -19.70 7.02 -5.15
N GLY A 48 -19.26 6.44 -4.04
CA GLY A 48 -19.01 4.99 -3.92
C GLY A 48 -17.62 4.54 -4.37
N GLN A 49 -16.76 5.44 -4.85
CA GLN A 49 -15.37 5.10 -5.10
C GLN A 49 -14.58 4.96 -3.79
N ALA A 50 -13.71 3.96 -3.73
CA ALA A 50 -12.80 3.71 -2.62
C ALA A 50 -11.38 3.55 -3.12
N TYR A 51 -10.41 3.93 -2.28
CA TYR A 51 -8.99 3.67 -2.53
C TYR A 51 -8.57 2.43 -1.76
N SER A 52 -7.97 1.48 -2.46
CA SER A 52 -7.23 0.37 -1.84
C SER A 52 -5.74 0.65 -1.93
N ALA A 53 -5.00 0.25 -0.91
CA ALA A 53 -3.56 0.43 -0.84
C ALA A 53 -2.90 -0.76 -0.12
N LEU A 54 -1.60 -0.94 -0.37
CA LEU A 54 -0.77 -1.92 0.31
C LEU A 54 -0.41 -1.45 1.74
N PRO A 55 0.05 -2.35 2.63
CA PRO A 55 0.42 -2.01 4.00
C PRO A 55 1.45 -0.88 4.13
N SER A 56 2.26 -0.65 3.09
CA SER A 56 3.22 0.46 3.04
C SER A 56 2.57 1.85 3.18
N LEU A 57 1.25 1.96 2.99
CA LEU A 57 0.51 3.20 3.22
C LEU A 57 0.61 3.68 4.68
N ALA A 58 0.69 2.77 5.66
CA ALA A 58 0.87 3.14 7.06
C ALA A 58 2.19 3.91 7.28
N ASN A 59 3.27 3.48 6.61
CA ASN A 59 4.55 4.19 6.65
C ASN A 59 4.44 5.59 6.03
N LEU A 60 3.67 5.75 4.96
CA LEU A 60 3.41 7.06 4.37
C LEU A 60 2.64 7.95 5.34
N HIS A 61 1.59 7.45 6.01
CA HIS A 61 0.85 8.20 7.02
C HIS A 61 1.77 8.70 8.14
N LEU A 62 2.64 7.84 8.65
CA LEU A 62 3.63 8.19 9.67
C LEU A 62 4.58 9.30 9.19
N LEU A 63 5.13 9.17 7.98
CA LEU A 63 6.01 10.20 7.39
C LEU A 63 5.29 11.55 7.26
N LEU A 64 4.01 11.53 6.91
CA LEU A 64 3.16 12.71 6.80
C LEU A 64 2.69 13.26 8.16
N GLY A 65 2.94 12.54 9.25
CA GLY A 65 2.49 12.91 10.60
C GLY A 65 0.99 12.72 10.80
N LEU A 66 0.37 11.85 10.01
CA LEU A 66 -1.05 11.51 10.11
C LEU A 66 -1.25 10.35 11.09
N GLN A 67 -2.31 10.42 11.87
CA GLN A 67 -2.67 9.38 12.84
C GLN A 67 -3.70 8.43 12.21
N GLU A 68 -3.37 7.16 12.07
CA GLU A 68 -4.24 6.18 11.40
C GLU A 68 -5.63 6.05 12.03
N PRO A 69 -5.81 5.99 13.36
CA PRO A 69 -7.15 5.90 13.94
C PRO A 69 -8.04 7.08 13.55
N ALA A 70 -7.48 8.29 13.43
CA ALA A 70 -8.20 9.47 13.00
C ALA A 70 -8.54 9.42 11.50
N LEU A 71 -7.64 8.90 10.66
CA LEU A 71 -7.91 8.69 9.24
C LEU A 71 -9.02 7.66 9.03
N PHE A 72 -8.99 6.53 9.72
CA PHE A 72 -10.02 5.50 9.63
C PHE A 72 -11.40 6.05 9.99
N ALA A 73 -11.50 6.79 11.09
CA ALA A 73 -12.75 7.42 11.50
C ALA A 73 -13.26 8.48 10.51
N ARG A 74 -12.37 9.31 9.94
CA ARG A 74 -12.76 10.41 9.04
C ARG A 74 -13.05 9.96 7.61
N CYS A 75 -12.43 8.88 7.17
CA CYS A 75 -12.55 8.38 5.79
C CYS A 75 -13.45 7.16 5.65
N GLY A 76 -13.96 6.60 6.75
CA GLY A 76 -14.68 5.32 6.72
C GLY A 76 -13.79 4.17 6.24
N ALA A 77 -12.50 4.20 6.59
CA ALA A 77 -11.56 3.21 6.12
C ALA A 77 -11.75 1.87 6.85
N LEU A 78 -11.41 0.79 6.15
CA LEU A 78 -11.41 -0.58 6.67
C LEU A 78 -10.01 -1.17 6.57
N PRO A 79 -9.61 -2.04 7.51
CA PRO A 79 -8.34 -2.75 7.40
C PRO A 79 -8.41 -3.75 6.23
N ALA A 80 -7.30 -3.91 5.53
CA ALA A 80 -7.15 -4.91 4.47
C ALA A 80 -6.00 -5.86 4.85
N MET A 81 -6.31 -7.14 5.07
CA MET A 81 -5.33 -8.17 5.44
C MET A 81 -4.84 -8.97 4.23
N GLY A 82 -5.49 -8.84 3.08
CA GLY A 82 -5.07 -9.50 1.85
C GLY A 82 -5.96 -9.12 0.68
N GLN A 83 -5.69 -9.74 -0.46
CA GLN A 83 -6.48 -9.60 -1.68
C GLN A 83 -6.86 -10.97 -2.22
N GLN A 84 -8.14 -11.15 -2.49
CA GLN A 84 -8.65 -12.37 -3.11
C GLN A 84 -8.58 -12.30 -4.63
N PHE A 85 -8.08 -13.37 -5.23
CA PHE A 85 -7.98 -13.56 -6.67
C PHE A 85 -8.94 -14.67 -7.09
N MET A 86 -10.06 -14.30 -7.73
CA MET A 86 -11.06 -15.25 -8.23
C MET A 86 -11.15 -15.21 -9.76
N GLY A 87 -11.19 -16.37 -10.42
CA GLY A 87 -11.33 -16.46 -11.87
C GLY A 87 -10.08 -16.08 -12.68
N TRP A 88 -8.92 -15.97 -12.03
CA TRP A 88 -7.64 -15.63 -12.68
C TRP A 88 -7.02 -16.80 -13.43
N SER A 89 -7.41 -18.03 -13.13
CA SER A 89 -7.01 -19.24 -13.84
C SER A 89 -8.20 -20.16 -14.00
N SER A 90 -8.32 -20.79 -15.16
CA SER A 90 -9.27 -21.89 -15.37
C SER A 90 -8.82 -23.19 -14.71
N ALA A 91 -7.53 -23.31 -14.40
CA ALA A 91 -6.92 -24.53 -13.85
C ALA A 91 -6.76 -24.49 -12.32
N HIS A 92 -6.88 -23.32 -11.70
CA HIS A 92 -6.65 -23.15 -10.27
C HIS A 92 -7.86 -22.48 -9.59
N PRO A 93 -8.20 -22.90 -8.35
CA PRO A 93 -9.25 -22.24 -7.58
C PRO A 93 -8.86 -20.81 -7.20
N ALA A 94 -9.83 -20.09 -6.64
CA ALA A 94 -9.56 -18.81 -6.01
C ALA A 94 -8.54 -18.96 -4.86
N PHE A 95 -7.71 -17.95 -4.67
CA PHE A 95 -6.76 -17.89 -3.56
C PHE A 95 -6.71 -16.48 -2.96
N VAL A 96 -6.19 -16.37 -1.74
CA VAL A 96 -5.96 -15.10 -1.05
C VAL A 96 -4.47 -14.83 -0.96
N HIS A 97 -4.05 -13.66 -1.42
CA HIS A 97 -2.72 -13.13 -1.15
C HIS A 97 -2.77 -12.30 0.14
N GLY A 98 -2.38 -12.92 1.25
CA GLY A 98 -2.25 -12.24 2.55
C GLY A 98 -1.10 -11.23 2.55
N TYR A 99 -1.24 -10.19 3.37
CA TYR A 99 -0.26 -9.11 3.53
C TYR A 99 0.59 -9.26 4.80
N ASP A 100 0.78 -10.48 5.31
CA ASP A 100 1.71 -10.77 6.39
C ASP A 100 3.17 -10.87 5.90
N GLU A 101 4.08 -10.96 6.86
CA GLU A 101 5.49 -11.15 6.59
C GLU A 101 5.77 -12.52 5.96
N THR A 102 6.87 -12.61 5.22
CA THR A 102 7.38 -13.86 4.70
C THR A 102 7.66 -14.85 5.82
N ARG A 103 7.25 -16.10 5.62
CA ARG A 103 7.47 -17.17 6.58
C ARG A 103 8.97 -17.37 6.80
N PRO A 104 9.41 -17.69 8.03
CA PRO A 104 10.82 -17.86 8.33
C PRO A 104 11.49 -18.87 7.40
N ALA A 105 12.66 -18.52 6.88
CA ALA A 105 13.48 -19.46 6.13
C ALA A 105 13.96 -20.59 7.06
N ILE A 106 14.11 -21.79 6.50
CA ILE A 106 14.69 -22.95 7.20
C ILE A 106 16.02 -23.23 6.52
N ASN A 107 17.13 -23.11 7.28
CA ASN A 107 18.49 -23.28 6.75
C ASN A 107 18.75 -22.43 5.49
N ASP A 108 18.40 -21.13 5.54
CA ASP A 108 18.52 -20.16 4.43
C ASP A 108 17.72 -20.50 3.16
N VAL A 109 16.80 -21.47 3.23
CA VAL A 109 15.88 -21.80 2.16
C VAL A 109 14.50 -21.22 2.47
N ASP A 110 13.93 -20.47 1.52
CA ASP A 110 12.59 -19.90 1.65
C ASP A 110 11.52 -21.00 1.81
N PHE A 111 10.55 -20.77 2.70
CA PHE A 111 9.42 -21.66 2.95
C PHE A 111 8.72 -22.14 1.67
N VAL A 112 8.62 -21.29 0.64
CA VAL A 112 7.98 -21.65 -0.64
C VAL A 112 8.63 -22.87 -1.30
N GLN A 113 9.94 -23.08 -1.11
CA GLN A 113 10.65 -24.23 -1.67
C GLN A 113 10.26 -25.52 -0.97
N PHE A 114 10.09 -25.48 0.36
CA PHE A 114 9.62 -26.63 1.14
C PHE A 114 8.18 -26.97 0.81
N TRP A 115 7.31 -25.96 0.70
CA TRP A 115 5.93 -26.16 0.26
C TRP A 115 5.86 -26.78 -1.14
N ALA A 116 6.64 -26.28 -2.09
CA ALA A 116 6.68 -26.82 -3.45
C ALA A 116 7.16 -28.29 -3.48
N LEU A 117 8.16 -28.64 -2.68
CA LEU A 117 8.59 -30.03 -2.51
C LEU A 117 7.49 -30.89 -1.88
N ALA A 118 6.84 -30.42 -0.82
CA ALA A 118 5.77 -31.15 -0.14
C ALA A 118 4.57 -31.38 -1.05
N GLN A 119 4.17 -30.39 -1.86
CA GLN A 119 3.13 -30.54 -2.89
C GLN A 119 3.49 -31.64 -3.90
N ARG A 120 4.75 -31.70 -4.34
CA ARG A 120 5.24 -32.79 -5.24
C ARG A 120 5.23 -34.16 -4.55
N GLN A 121 5.30 -34.20 -3.22
CA GLN A 121 5.21 -35.42 -2.42
C GLN A 121 3.77 -35.76 -1.97
N GLY A 122 2.77 -34.98 -2.40
CA GLY A 122 1.36 -35.27 -2.17
C GLY A 122 0.68 -34.46 -1.06
N LEU A 123 1.33 -33.42 -0.51
CA LEU A 123 0.63 -32.39 0.25
C LEU A 123 -0.48 -31.80 -0.63
N ARG A 124 -1.65 -31.51 -0.04
CA ARG A 124 -2.80 -30.91 -0.72
C ARG A 124 -3.25 -29.60 -0.07
N VAL A 125 -2.36 -28.96 0.68
CA VAL A 125 -2.64 -27.75 1.43
C VAL A 125 -2.17 -26.55 0.59
N PRO A 126 -3.09 -25.64 0.19
CA PRO A 126 -2.74 -24.42 -0.52
C PRO A 126 -1.70 -23.58 0.22
N PHE A 127 -0.98 -22.71 -0.49
CA PHE A 127 0.10 -21.94 0.12
C PHE A 127 -0.42 -20.91 1.15
N GLU A 128 -1.55 -20.31 0.84
CA GLU A 128 -2.25 -19.30 1.64
C GLU A 128 -2.74 -19.81 2.99
N GLU A 129 -2.97 -21.12 3.16
CA GLU A 129 -3.31 -21.74 4.46
C GLU A 129 -2.18 -21.62 5.50
N PHE A 130 -0.96 -21.28 5.04
CA PHE A 130 0.16 -21.00 5.92
C PHE A 130 0.32 -19.50 6.25
N SER A 131 -0.65 -18.65 5.89
CA SER A 131 -0.64 -17.19 6.11
C SER A 131 -1.75 -16.81 7.08
N VAL A 132 -1.38 -16.12 8.17
CA VAL A 132 -2.35 -15.58 9.15
C VAL A 132 -3.17 -14.47 8.52
N ALA A 133 -2.53 -13.62 7.72
CA ALA A 133 -3.22 -12.52 7.06
C ALA A 133 -4.20 -13.01 6.00
N ALA A 134 -3.87 -14.07 5.25
CA ALA A 134 -4.80 -14.70 4.33
C ALA A 134 -6.01 -15.32 5.07
N ALA A 135 -5.80 -15.93 6.25
CA ALA A 135 -6.87 -16.47 7.06
C ALA A 135 -7.78 -15.39 7.70
N ALA A 136 -7.26 -14.18 7.88
CA ALA A 136 -7.96 -13.04 8.48
C ALA A 136 -8.57 -12.06 7.47
N ALA A 137 -8.35 -12.27 6.17
CA ALA A 137 -8.84 -11.43 5.08
C ALA A 137 -10.27 -11.81 4.67
#